data_AF-A0A9P9WT81-F1
#
_entry.id   AF-A0A9P9WT81-F1
#
_cell.length_a   1.000
_cell.length_b   1.000
_cell.length_c   1.000
_cell.angle_alpha   90.00
_cell.angle_beta   90.00
_cell.angle_gamma   90.00
#
_symmetry.space_group_name_H-M   'P 1'
#
loop_
_entity.id
_entity.type
_entity.pdbx_description
1 polymer ?
#
loop_
_entity_poly.entity_id
_entity_poly.type
_entity_poly.pdbx_seq_one_letter_code
_entity_poly.pdbx_strand_id
1 'polypeptide(L)'
;MGRGPELSPQLRSRICELRSIGWTTGQIHKKHPDVPISTIKSTIRREALRENNVSRPRTGARRKLTEEDRDYLYDLVVHQNPNITHADLLEAVDHKIKARSLQYLLREMGIRTSHGG
;
A
#
# COMPACT_ATOMS: atom_id res chain seq x y z
N MET A 1 11.24 -15.28 -17.64
CA MET A 1 10.39 -14.37 -18.44
C MET A 1 9.74 -13.37 -17.50
N GLY A 2 9.96 -12.07 -17.72
CA GLY A 2 9.34 -11.00 -16.92
C GLY A 2 7.82 -11.02 -17.09
N ARG A 3 7.09 -10.61 -16.04
CA ARG A 3 5.63 -10.46 -16.12
C ARG A 3 5.30 -9.35 -17.12
N GLY A 4 4.43 -9.65 -18.09
CA GLY A 4 3.90 -8.65 -19.02
C GLY A 4 3.07 -7.57 -18.32
N PRO A 5 2.71 -6.49 -19.04
CA PRO A 5 1.94 -5.38 -18.49
C PRO A 5 0.63 -5.84 -17.86
N GLU A 6 0.17 -5.06 -16.89
CA GLU A 6 -1.07 -5.32 -16.18
C GLU A 6 -2.28 -5.25 -17.13
N LEU A 7 -3.22 -6.21 -17.02
CA LEU A 7 -4.44 -6.18 -17.84
C LEU A 7 -5.26 -4.92 -17.56
N SER A 8 -5.78 -4.28 -18.59
CA SER A 8 -6.69 -3.14 -18.44
C SER A 8 -7.99 -3.54 -17.70
N PRO A 9 -8.64 -2.62 -16.98
CA PRO A 9 -9.92 -2.88 -16.34
C PRO A 9 -10.98 -3.40 -17.31
N GLN A 10 -11.03 -2.87 -18.53
CA GLN A 10 -11.96 -3.29 -19.58
C GLN A 10 -11.75 -4.75 -19.98
N LEU A 11 -10.50 -5.17 -20.15
CA LEU A 11 -10.20 -6.56 -20.50
C LEU A 11 -10.51 -7.51 -19.35
N ARG A 12 -10.35 -7.08 -18.10
CA ARG A 12 -10.78 -7.86 -16.92
C ARG A 12 -12.29 -8.03 -16.86
N SER A 13 -13.04 -6.94 -17.02
CA SER A 13 -14.52 -6.99 -17.09
C SER A 13 -14.95 -7.96 -18.17
N ARG A 14 -14.33 -7.89 -19.36
CA ARG A 14 -14.64 -8.80 -20.46
C ARG A 14 -14.36 -10.27 -20.15
N ILE A 15 -13.25 -10.58 -19.48
CA ILE A 15 -12.93 -11.95 -19.05
C ILE A 15 -13.97 -12.45 -18.04
N CYS A 16 -14.39 -11.62 -17.09
CA CYS A 16 -15.39 -11.96 -16.10
C CYS A 16 -16.79 -12.16 -16.71
N GLU A 17 -17.20 -11.27 -17.62
CA GLU A 17 -18.44 -11.42 -18.40
C GLU A 17 -18.47 -12.74 -19.18
N LEU A 18 -17.38 -13.06 -19.90
CA LEU A 18 -17.29 -14.31 -20.64
C LEU A 18 -17.42 -15.53 -19.70
N ARG A 19 -16.87 -15.43 -18.49
CA ARG A 19 -16.99 -16.47 -17.48
C ARG A 19 -18.42 -16.59 -16.94
N SER A 20 -19.12 -15.47 -16.72
CA SER A 20 -20.50 -15.48 -16.20
C SER A 20 -21.49 -16.06 -17.20
N ILE A 21 -21.26 -15.89 -18.51
CA ILE A 21 -22.03 -16.54 -19.59
C ILE A 21 -21.60 -18.00 -19.86
N GLY A 22 -20.76 -18.59 -19.00
CA GLY A 22 -20.42 -20.01 -19.03
C GLY A 22 -19.19 -20.41 -19.83
N TRP A 23 -18.38 -19.46 -20.34
CA TRP A 23 -17.20 -19.83 -21.11
C TRP A 23 -16.10 -20.46 -20.23
N THR A 24 -15.44 -21.47 -20.79
CA THR A 24 -14.26 -22.09 -20.19
C THR A 24 -13.03 -21.20 -20.35
N THR A 25 -12.06 -21.34 -19.45
CA THR A 25 -10.80 -20.58 -19.54
C THR A 25 -10.04 -20.81 -20.85
N GLY A 26 -10.17 -22.02 -21.44
CA GLY A 26 -9.61 -22.33 -22.76
C GLY A 26 -10.31 -21.58 -23.89
N GLN A 27 -11.64 -21.48 -23.86
CA GLN A 27 -12.40 -20.68 -24.84
C GLN A 27 -12.08 -19.18 -24.72
N ILE A 28 -11.93 -18.68 -23.50
CA ILE A 28 -11.55 -17.28 -23.24
C ILE A 28 -10.13 -17.02 -23.77
N HIS A 29 -9.18 -17.93 -23.57
CA HIS A 29 -7.82 -17.81 -24.12
C HIS A 29 -7.81 -17.87 -25.65
N LYS A 30 -8.61 -18.74 -26.28
CA LYS A 30 -8.76 -18.75 -27.75
C LYS A 30 -9.25 -17.40 -28.28
N LYS A 31 -10.11 -16.70 -27.53
CA LYS A 31 -10.61 -15.36 -27.87
C LYS A 31 -9.62 -14.23 -27.56
N HIS A 32 -8.77 -14.43 -26.55
CA HIS A 32 -7.76 -13.49 -26.09
C HIS A 32 -6.39 -14.21 -25.98
N PRO A 33 -5.75 -14.56 -27.11
CA PRO A 33 -4.55 -15.40 -27.12
C PRO A 33 -3.35 -14.69 -26.46
N ASP A 34 -3.32 -13.36 -26.49
CA ASP A 34 -2.29 -12.55 -25.84
C ASP A 34 -2.36 -12.58 -24.32
N VAL A 35 -3.48 -13.05 -23.75
CA VAL A 35 -3.66 -13.17 -22.31
C VAL A 35 -3.35 -14.62 -21.88
N PRO A 36 -2.31 -14.84 -21.07
CA PRO A 36 -1.99 -16.17 -20.58
C PRO A 36 -3.16 -16.80 -19.80
N ILE A 37 -3.34 -18.12 -19.94
CA ILE A 37 -4.37 -18.90 -19.23
C ILE A 37 -4.27 -18.69 -17.70
N SER A 38 -3.06 -18.61 -17.17
CA SER A 38 -2.81 -18.33 -15.74
C SER A 38 -3.36 -16.96 -15.32
N THR A 39 -3.18 -15.94 -16.16
CA THR A 39 -3.73 -14.60 -15.95
C THR A 39 -5.24 -14.63 -15.99
N ILE A 40 -5.88 -15.32 -16.95
CA ILE A 40 -7.33 -15.50 -17.02
C ILE A 40 -7.88 -16.13 -15.73
N LYS A 41 -7.28 -17.25 -15.30
CA LYS A 41 -7.66 -17.94 -14.05
C LYS A 41 -7.56 -17.01 -12.84
N SER A 42 -6.44 -16.29 -12.72
CA SER A 42 -6.22 -15.36 -11.61
C SER A 42 -7.18 -14.16 -11.64
N THR A 43 -7.54 -13.69 -12.84
CA THR A 43 -8.48 -12.58 -13.02
C THR A 43 -9.88 -12.95 -12.56
N ILE A 44 -10.37 -14.13 -12.95
CA ILE A 44 -11.66 -14.68 -12.50
C ILE A 44 -11.64 -14.89 -10.97
N ARG A 45 -10.60 -15.55 -10.44
CA ARG A 45 -10.52 -15.85 -8.99
C ARG A 45 -10.53 -14.59 -8.12
N ARG A 46 -9.95 -13.49 -8.61
CA ARG A 46 -9.81 -12.24 -7.86
C ARG A 46 -10.91 -11.23 -8.17
N GLU A 47 -11.90 -11.56 -9.00
CA GLU A 47 -13.01 -10.68 -9.36
C GLU A 47 -13.70 -10.12 -8.11
N ALA A 48 -14.10 -10.99 -7.17
CA ALA A 48 -14.76 -10.59 -5.93
C ALA A 48 -13.91 -9.69 -5.01
N LEU A 49 -12.59 -9.62 -5.22
CA LEU A 49 -11.69 -8.77 -4.44
C LEU A 49 -11.46 -7.39 -5.09
N ARG A 50 -11.91 -7.18 -6.32
CA ARG A 50 -11.71 -5.91 -7.04
C ARG A 50 -12.97 -5.06 -6.96
N GLU A 51 -12.82 -3.82 -6.52
CA GLU A 51 -13.82 -2.79 -6.73
C GLU A 51 -13.60 -2.18 -8.12
N ASN A 52 -14.63 -2.16 -8.96
CA ASN A 52 -14.57 -1.64 -10.34
C ASN A 52 -13.48 -2.26 -11.24
N ASN A 53 -13.10 -3.52 -11.01
CA ASN A 53 -12.04 -4.22 -11.76
C ASN A 53 -10.64 -3.57 -11.70
N VAL A 54 -10.43 -2.62 -10.78
CA VAL A 54 -9.12 -2.02 -10.50
C VAL A 54 -8.33 -2.96 -9.58
N SER A 55 -7.01 -3.04 -9.78
CA SER A 55 -6.18 -3.81 -8.86
C SER A 55 -6.11 -3.09 -7.52
N ARG A 56 -6.25 -3.85 -6.43
CA ARG A 56 -6.01 -3.28 -5.10
C ARG A 56 -4.58 -2.73 -5.02
N PRO A 57 -4.40 -1.52 -4.46
CA PRO A 57 -3.08 -1.03 -4.09
C PRO A 57 -2.36 -2.09 -3.28
N ARG A 58 -1.06 -2.25 -3.51
CA ARG A 58 -0.25 -3.13 -2.67
C ARG A 58 -0.35 -2.58 -1.25
N THR A 59 -0.81 -3.39 -0.31
CA THR A 59 -0.65 -3.07 1.10
C THR A 59 0.83 -2.91 1.34
N GLY A 60 1.26 -1.69 1.66
CA GLY A 60 2.65 -1.41 1.99
C GLY A 60 3.09 -2.25 3.18
N ALA A 61 4.40 -2.29 3.43
CA ALA A 61 4.89 -2.85 4.69
C ALA A 61 4.22 -2.12 5.86
N ARG A 62 3.86 -2.87 6.91
CA ARG A 62 3.36 -2.28 8.14
C ARG A 62 4.38 -1.27 8.66
N ARG A 63 3.91 -0.10 9.09
CA ARG A 63 4.77 0.92 9.71
C ARG A 63 5.40 0.32 10.96
N LYS A 64 6.66 0.65 11.24
CA LYS A 64 7.39 0.14 12.42
C LYS A 64 6.85 0.72 13.73
N LEU A 65 6.29 1.93 13.67
CA LEU A 65 5.59 2.55 14.79
C LEU A 65 4.12 2.15 14.77
N THR A 66 3.59 1.86 15.95
CA THR A 66 2.15 1.74 16.17
C THR A 66 1.50 3.12 16.14
N GLU A 67 0.17 3.16 16.16
CA GLU A 67 -0.56 4.43 16.33
C GLU A 67 -0.31 5.02 17.71
N GLU A 68 -0.29 4.19 18.76
CA GLU A 68 0.06 4.59 20.13
C GLU A 68 1.44 5.25 20.23
N ASP A 69 2.46 4.69 19.55
CA ASP A 69 3.80 5.28 19.52
C ASP A 69 3.78 6.68 18.86
N ARG A 70 2.92 6.91 17.86
CA ARG A 70 2.80 8.22 17.19
C ARG A 70 2.08 9.23 18.07
N ASP A 71 1.01 8.82 18.72
CA ASP A 71 0.24 9.68 19.62
C ASP A 71 1.11 10.08 20.82
N TYR A 72 1.88 9.15 21.38
CA TYR A 72 2.84 9.45 22.43
C TYR A 72 3.90 10.46 22.00
N LEU A 73 4.49 10.29 20.80
CA LEU A 73 5.45 11.26 20.25
C LEU A 73 4.81 12.63 20.00
N TYR A 74 3.56 12.66 19.55
CA TYR A 74 2.82 13.91 19.35
C TYR A 74 2.61 14.64 20.68
N ASP A 75 2.12 13.95 21.71
CA ASP A 75 1.91 14.53 23.03
C ASP A 75 3.21 15.04 23.65
N LEU A 76 4.31 14.30 23.48
CA LEU A 76 5.62 14.68 24.00
C LEU A 76 6.11 15.99 23.37
N VAL A 77 5.95 16.14 22.05
CA VAL A 77 6.43 17.33 21.32
C VAL A 77 5.48 18.52 21.46
N VAL A 78 4.16 18.30 21.46
CA VAL A 78 3.18 19.40 21.43
C VAL A 78 2.77 19.85 22.83
N HIS A 79 2.60 18.92 23.76
CA HIS A 79 2.02 19.20 25.08
C HIS A 79 3.07 19.24 26.20
N GLN A 80 4.15 18.46 26.11
CA GLN A 80 5.14 18.37 27.19
C GLN A 80 6.35 19.27 26.96
N ASN A 81 7.08 19.08 25.85
CA ASN A 81 8.30 19.82 25.59
C ASN A 81 8.50 20.10 24.08
N PRO A 82 8.17 21.33 23.61
CA PRO A 82 8.32 21.70 22.21
C PRO A 82 9.77 21.83 21.73
N ASN A 83 10.76 21.83 22.65
CA ASN A 83 12.18 21.89 22.33
C ASN A 83 12.88 20.53 22.48
N ILE A 84 12.12 19.43 22.61
CA ILE A 84 12.69 18.09 22.73
C ILE A 84 13.55 17.74 21.51
N THR A 85 14.69 17.09 21.75
CA THR A 85 15.62 16.75 20.66
C THR A 85 15.18 15.47 19.94
N HIS A 86 15.69 15.28 18.72
CA HIS A 86 15.46 14.03 17.99
C HIS A 86 16.07 12.81 18.70
N ALA A 87 17.11 12.98 19.51
CA ALA A 87 17.72 11.87 20.24
C ALA A 87 16.77 11.36 21.34
N ASP A 88 16.21 12.28 22.12
CA ASP A 88 15.27 11.96 23.20
C ASP A 88 13.98 11.32 22.65
N LEU A 89 13.49 11.82 21.51
CA LEU A 89 12.32 11.25 20.83
C LEU A 89 12.56 9.82 20.34
N LEU A 90 13.80 9.49 19.95
CA LEU A 90 14.14 8.13 19.53
C LEU A 90 14.24 7.19 20.73
N GLU A 91 14.79 7.66 21.84
CA GLU A 91 14.86 6.90 23.10
C GLU A 91 13.46 6.61 23.65
N ALA A 92 12.55 7.60 23.57
CA ALA A 92 11.17 7.48 24.01
C ALA A 92 10.38 6.36 23.29
N VAL A 93 10.81 5.96 22.09
CA VAL A 93 10.23 4.85 21.32
C VAL A 93 11.20 3.68 21.15
N ASP A 94 12.17 3.52 22.05
CA ASP A 94 13.15 2.43 22.07
C ASP A 94 13.85 2.21 20.71
N HIS A 95 14.21 3.31 20.05
CA HIS A 95 14.87 3.32 18.74
C HIS A 95 14.20 2.44 17.66
N LYS A 96 12.88 2.21 17.75
CA LYS A 96 12.09 1.47 16.74
C LYS A 96 12.27 2.01 15.31
N ILE A 97 12.59 3.29 15.21
CA ILE A 97 12.83 4.01 13.96
C ILE A 97 14.17 4.76 13.97
N LYS A 98 14.60 5.24 12.81
CA LYS A 98 15.80 6.08 12.66
C LYS A 98 15.43 7.56 12.68
N ALA A 99 16.38 8.45 13.01
CA ALA A 99 16.20 9.90 13.02
C ALA A 99 15.55 10.45 11.73
N ARG A 100 15.94 9.94 10.56
CA ARG A 100 15.35 10.35 9.29
C ARG A 100 13.86 9.99 9.17
N SER A 101 13.45 8.83 9.67
CA SER A 101 12.04 8.43 9.72
C SER A 101 11.25 9.28 10.71
N LEU A 102 11.86 9.68 11.83
CA LEU A 102 11.26 10.59 12.81
C LEU A 102 11.03 11.97 12.19
N GLN A 103 12.00 12.52 11.44
CA GLN A 103 11.85 13.78 10.71
C GLN A 103 10.66 13.75 9.72
N TYR A 104 10.52 12.66 8.95
CA TYR A 104 9.36 12.50 8.06
C TYR A 104 8.04 12.44 8.84
N LEU A 105 8.02 11.74 9.97
CA LEU A 105 6.85 11.63 10.83
C LEU A 105 6.43 13.00 11.39
N LEU A 106 7.37 13.76 11.98
CA LEU A 106 7.10 15.09 12.52
C LEU A 106 6.57 16.04 11.43
N ARG A 107 7.14 15.97 10.22
CA ARG A 107 6.65 16.73 9.06
C ARG A 107 5.25 16.31 8.62
N GLU A 108 4.94 15.01 8.64
CA GLU A 108 3.60 14.47 8.35
C GLU A 108 2.57 14.98 9.36
N MET A 109 2.98 15.14 10.63
CA MET A 109 2.15 15.70 11.72
C MET A 109 2.09 17.23 11.73
N GLY A 110 2.70 17.92 10.75
CA GLY A 110 2.71 19.38 10.66
C GLY A 110 3.61 20.07 11.69
N ILE A 111 4.40 19.31 12.45
CA ILE A 111 5.32 19.84 13.46
C ILE A 111 6.58 20.34 12.73
N ARG A 112 6.77 21.66 12.77
CA ARG A 112 8.02 22.29 12.32
C ARG A 112 9.01 22.27 13.48
N THR A 113 9.86 21.25 13.55
CA THR A 113 11.05 21.36 14.40
C THR A 113 11.96 22.41 13.76
N SER A 114 12.08 23.56 14.41
CA SER A 114 13.05 24.58 14.02
C SER A 114 14.45 23.98 14.20
N HIS A 115 15.10 23.57 13.11
CA HIS A 115 16.52 23.26 13.14
C HIS A 115 17.27 24.59 12.99
N GLY A 116 17.71 25.14 14.13
CA GLY A 116 18.92 25.96 14.16
C GLY A 116 20.11 25.02 14.13
N GLY A 117 20.98 25.17 13.12
CA GLY A 117 22.19 24.38 12.92
C GLY A 117 22.43 24.07 11.45
#